data_AF-A0A9Q5ZHB3-F1
#
_entry.id   AF-A0A9Q5ZHB3-F1
#
_cell.length_a   1.000
_cell.length_b   1.000
_cell.length_c   1.000
_cell.angle_alpha   90.00
_cell.angle_beta   90.00
_cell.angle_gamma   90.00
#
_symmetry.space_group_name_H-M   'P 1'
#
loop_
_entity.id
_entity.type
_entity.pdbx_description
1 polymer ?
#
loop_
_entity_poly.entity_id
_entity_poly.type
_entity_poly.pdbx_seq_one_letter_code
_entity_poly.pdbx_strand_id
1 'polypeptide(L)' 'MSAADLFPTLHKLSRADKLKVMQFLVQELATEEEALSLQPGVTYHVWSPYNSHGAAQKLAALLEEDRQVNDA' A
#
# COMPACT_ATOMS: atom_id res chain seq x y z
N MET A 1 -6.03 -18.37 -3.24
CA MET A 1 -5.91 -19.45 -2.24
C MET A 1 -6.00 -18.83 -0.87
N SER A 2 -6.71 -19.45 0.06
CA SER A 2 -6.78 -19.01 1.45
C SER A 2 -5.76 -19.77 2.31
N ALA A 3 -5.40 -19.21 3.47
CA ALA A 3 -4.53 -19.92 4.43
C ALA A 3 -5.13 -21.26 4.89
N ALA A 4 -6.47 -21.34 4.97
CA ALA A 4 -7.18 -22.55 5.35
C ALA A 4 -6.92 -23.72 4.38
N ASP A 5 -6.73 -23.43 3.09
CA ASP A 5 -6.45 -24.43 2.05
C ASP A 5 -5.07 -25.08 2.23
N LEU A 6 -4.14 -24.39 2.92
CA LEU A 6 -2.76 -24.86 3.14
C LEU A 6 -2.58 -25.66 4.43
N PHE A 7 -3.45 -25.49 5.42
CA PHE A 7 -3.32 -26.13 6.73
C PHE A 7 -3.22 -27.66 6.68
N PRO A 8 -4.01 -28.40 5.85
CA PRO A 8 -3.87 -29.85 5.76
C PRO A 8 -2.48 -30.30 5.31
N THR A 9 -1.83 -29.53 4.44
CA THR A 9 -0.49 -29.81 3.94
C THR A 9 0.57 -29.43 4.96
N LEU A 10 0.45 -28.24 5.57
CA LEU A 10 1.36 -27.78 6.62
C LEU A 10 1.33 -28.70 7.84
N HIS A 11 0.19 -29.31 8.17
CA HIS A 11 0.08 -30.19 9.33
C HIS A 11 0.89 -31.49 9.16
N LYS A 12 1.05 -31.99 7.93
CA LYS A 12 1.82 -33.19 7.58
C LYS A 12 3.34 -33.00 7.69
N LEU A 13 3.81 -31.75 7.75
CA LEU A 13 5.24 -31.45 7.86
C LEU A 13 5.83 -31.87 9.20
N SER A 14 7.11 -32.23 9.18
CA SER A 14 7.90 -32.44 10.38
C SER A 14 7.99 -31.14 11.20
N ARG A 15 8.31 -31.23 12.50
CA ARG A 15 8.54 -30.03 13.33
C ARG A 15 9.63 -29.13 12.72
N ALA A 16 10.69 -29.72 12.18
CA ALA A 16 11.78 -28.97 11.57
C ALA A 16 11.33 -28.23 10.31
N ASP A 17 10.54 -28.86 9.45
CA ASP A 17 10.09 -28.24 8.21
C ASP A 17 9.00 -27.19 8.46
N LYS A 18 8.15 -27.36 9.48
CA LYS A 18 7.24 -26.30 9.94
C LYS A 18 8.02 -25.04 10.34
N LEU A 19 9.11 -25.20 11.09
CA LEU A 19 9.96 -24.08 11.49
C LEU A 19 10.64 -23.42 10.29
N LYS A 20 11.11 -24.19 9.29
CA LYS A 20 11.66 -23.63 8.04
C LYS A 20 10.63 -22.81 7.28
N VAL A 21 9.40 -23.31 7.14
CA VAL A 21 8.31 -22.57 6.47
C VAL A 21 8.00 -21.27 7.20
N MET A 22 7.93 -21.30 8.54
CA MET A 22 7.75 -20.08 9.32
C MET A 22 8.90 -19.09 9.08
N GLN A 23 10.15 -19.57 9.08
CA GLN A 23 11.31 -18.73 8.88
C GLN A 23 11.30 -18.08 7.49
N PHE A 24 10.97 -18.84 6.45
CA PHE A 24 10.77 -18.33 5.09
C PHE A 24 9.70 -17.23 5.04
N LEU A 25 8.50 -17.47 5.59
CA LEU A 25 7.41 -16.50 5.58
C LEU A 25 7.74 -15.23 6.37
N VAL A 26 8.37 -15.37 7.54
CA VAL A 26 8.79 -14.21 8.35
C VAL A 26 9.81 -13.36 7.59
N GLN A 27 10.72 -13.99 6.86
CA GLN A 27 11.75 -13.29 6.09
C GLN A 27 11.19 -12.60 4.85
N GLU A 28 10.21 -13.23 4.18
CA GLU A 28 9.44 -12.63 3.10
C GLU A 28 8.69 -11.38 3.58
N LEU A 29 7.95 -11.48 4.69
CA LEU A 29 7.21 -10.36 5.29
C LEU A 29 8.14 -9.21 5.70
N ALA A 30 9.30 -9.51 6.31
CA ALA A 30 10.27 -8.49 6.68
C ALA A 30 10.82 -7.76 5.44
N THR A 31 11.06 -8.49 4.34
CA THR A 31 11.54 -7.90 3.08
C THR A 31 10.47 -7.02 2.43
N GLU A 32 9.20 -7.44 2.46
CA GLU A 32 8.09 -6.64 1.97
C GLU A 32 7.89 -5.36 2.79
N GLU A 33 7.98 -5.45 4.11
CA GLU A 33 7.95 -4.28 4.99
C GLU A 33 9.13 -3.35 4.73
N GLU A 34 10.35 -3.86 4.56
CA GLU A 34 11.54 -3.07 4.19
C GLU A 34 11.41 -2.41 2.82
N ALA A 35 10.78 -3.08 1.84
CA ALA A 35 10.48 -2.53 0.53
C ALA A 35 9.43 -1.40 0.59
N LEU A 36 8.50 -1.47 1.55
CA LEU A 36 7.51 -0.44 1.82
C LEU A 36 8.02 0.64 2.80
N SER A 37 9.16 0.40 3.43
CA SER A 37 9.78 1.30 4.42
C SER A 37 10.55 2.42 3.73
N LEU A 38 10.32 3.65 4.17
CA LEU A 38 11.19 4.77 3.81
C LEU A 38 12.56 4.57 4.44
N GLN A 39 13.60 4.61 3.61
CA GLN A 39 14.98 4.36 4.02
C GLN A 39 15.54 5.56 4.80
N PRO A 40 16.26 5.35 5.91
CA PRO A 40 16.87 6.42 6.68
C PRO A 40 17.82 7.28 5.82
N GLY A 41 17.71 8.60 5.93
CA GLY A 41 18.56 9.54 5.19
C GLY A 41 18.19 9.76 3.72
N VAL A 42 17.13 9.09 3.23
CA VAL A 42 16.62 9.30 1.87
C VAL A 42 15.52 10.36 1.88
N THR A 43 15.61 11.32 0.96
CA THR A 43 14.56 12.33 0.76
C THR A 43 13.55 11.83 -0.25
N TYR A 44 12.29 11.73 0.16
CA TYR A 44 11.19 11.31 -0.70
C TYR A 44 10.36 12.52 -1.12
N HIS A 45 10.10 12.65 -2.42
CA HIS A 45 9.25 13.70 -2.94
C HIS A 45 7.79 13.40 -2.61
N VAL A 46 7.23 14.10 -1.62
CA VAL A 46 5.80 13.99 -1.29
C VAL A 46 5.00 14.82 -2.29
N TRP A 47 4.10 14.16 -3.01
CA TRP A 47 3.15 14.83 -3.90
C TRP A 47 2.05 15.43 -3.05
N SER A 48 2.31 16.63 -2.52
CA SER A 48 1.32 17.36 -1.73
C SER A 48 0.62 18.42 -2.58
N PRO A 49 -0.68 18.71 -2.32
CA PRO A 49 -1.36 19.85 -2.92
C PRO A 49 -0.80 21.21 -2.44
N TYR A 50 0.05 21.20 -1.40
CA TYR A 50 0.69 22.40 -0.88
C TYR A 50 1.61 22.99 -1.95
N ASN A 51 1.43 24.27 -2.27
CA ASN A 51 2.04 24.99 -3.40
C ASN A 51 1.60 24.55 -4.82
N SER A 52 0.55 23.73 -4.96
CA SER A 52 -0.10 23.48 -6.25
C SER A 52 -1.08 24.61 -6.56
N HIS A 53 -0.55 25.81 -6.86
CA HIS A 53 -1.37 27.01 -7.11
C HIS A 53 -2.40 26.81 -8.24
N GLY A 54 -2.09 25.97 -9.22
CA GLY A 54 -3.01 25.60 -10.29
C GLY A 54 -4.15 24.67 -9.86
N ALA A 55 -3.96 23.84 -8.81
CA ALA A 55 -4.99 22.92 -8.36
C ALA A 55 -6.19 23.65 -7.74
N ALA A 56 -5.93 24.69 -6.94
CA ALA A 56 -6.99 25.51 -6.35
C ALA A 56 -7.81 26.22 -7.44
N GLN A 57 -7.15 26.80 -8.46
CA GLN A 57 -7.83 27.43 -9.59
C GLN A 57 -8.65 26.43 -10.40
N LYS A 58 -8.13 25.23 -10.64
CA LYS A 58 -8.83 24.21 -11.42
C LYS A 58 -10.06 23.66 -10.68
N LEU A 59 -9.95 23.50 -9.35
CA LEU A 59 -11.10 23.13 -8.52
C LEU A 59 -12.17 24.23 -8.52
N ALA A 60 -11.76 25.50 -8.38
CA ALA A 60 -12.68 26.63 -8.42
C ALA A 60 -13.43 26.74 -9.76
N ALA A 61 -12.73 26.55 -10.88
CA ALA A 61 -13.35 26.54 -12.21
C ALA A 61 -14.39 25.41 -12.35
N LEU A 62 -14.05 24.21 -11.90
CA LEU A 62 -14.96 23.05 -11.97
C LEU A 62 -16.22 23.26 -11.12
N LEU A 63 -16.09 23.87 -9.94
CA LEU A 63 -17.23 24.17 -9.07
C LEU A 63 -18.15 25.24 -9.69
N GLU A 64 -17.59 26.24 -10.37
CA GLU A 64 -18.40 27.25 -11.05
C GLU A 64 -19.14 26.67 -12.28
N GLU A 65 -18.48 25.78 -13.04
CA GLU A 65 -19.11 25.03 -14.13
C GLU A 65 -20.27 24.16 -13.61
N ASP A 66 -20.07 23.41 -12.53
CA ASP A 66 -21.12 22.57 -11.92
C ASP A 66 -22.31 23.40 -11.40
N ARG A 67 -22.04 24.58 -10.82
CA ARG A 67 -23.07 25.50 -10.38
C ARG A 67 -23.90 26.02 -11.57
N GLN A 68 -23.26 26.39 -12.66
CA GLN A 68 -23.95 26.87 -13.85
C GLN A 68 -24.79 25.77 -14.53
N VAL A 69 -24.34 24.52 -14.47
CA VAL A 69 -25.11 23.37 -14.98
C VAL A 69 -26.32 23.07 -14.11
N ASN A 70 -26.21 23.22 -12.79
CA ASN A 70 -27.32 22.96 -11.86
C ASN A 70 -28.31 24.13 -11.70
N ASP A 71 -27.90 25.37 -12.01
CA ASP A 71 -28.74 26.57 -11.98
C ASP A 71 -29.47 26.83 -13.33
N ALA A 72 -29.26 26.00 -14.35
CA ALA A 72 -29.87 26.06 -15.70
C ALA A 72 -31.00 25.02 -15.87
#